data_AF-A0A177EET1-F1
#
_entry.id   AF-A0A177EET1-F1
#
_cell.length_a   1.000
_cell.length_b   1.000
_cell.length_c   1.000
_cell.angle_alpha   90.00
_cell.angle_beta   90.00
_cell.angle_gamma   90.00
#
_symmetry.space_group_name_H-M   'P 1'
#
loop_
_entity.id
_entity.type
_entity.pdbx_description
1 polymer ?
#
loop_
_entity_poly.entity_id
_entity_poly.type
_entity_poly.pdbx_seq_one_letter_code
_entity_poly.pdbx_strand_id
1 'polypeptide(L)'
;MSREREAEAVEGFGKILRDETSPLKMRFRALFALRSIITNESVLAIISAFATPSVLLKHELAYVLGQMQNRTALPFLEKVLRDGSEDEIARHEAAEAIATFGDQSYLRLLQKYSSVEVAQSRAVAETCEIGAQLISNGGSKESRYGSLDPALSAEHQDLGHLRTIYLDEALSLYERYTAMFGLRDLGTAEAVNVLAEGFYGKNRSDLFEHEIAFVFGQMSHPASAIHLAKILADETRHEMVRHECAEALGSIGTKEAEDALVAFKDVNNRIIRESVEVGLDIKEYKFSDASLEYIVENLKD
;
A
#
# COMPACT_ATOMS: atom_id res chain seq x y z
N MET A 1 3.19 19.74 21.12
CA MET A 1 2.58 18.86 22.14
C MET A 1 3.61 18.60 23.24
N SER A 2 3.23 18.48 24.52
CA SER A 2 4.19 18.03 25.56
C SER A 2 4.46 16.53 25.42
N ARG A 3 5.62 16.04 25.85
CA ARG A 3 5.95 14.59 25.79
C ARG A 3 4.91 13.71 26.50
N GLU A 4 4.31 14.22 27.57
CA GLU A 4 3.24 13.53 28.30
C GLU A 4 1.97 13.40 27.46
N ARG A 5 1.54 14.49 26.80
CA ARG A 5 0.38 14.47 25.89
C ARG A 5 0.61 13.59 24.66
N GLU A 6 1.85 13.51 24.19
CA GLU A 6 2.23 12.62 23.09
C GLU A 6 2.10 11.15 23.49
N ALA A 7 2.61 10.78 24.67
CA ALA A 7 2.50 9.43 25.20
C ALA A 7 1.04 9.01 25.42
N GLU A 8 0.22 9.90 26.00
CA GLU A 8 -1.23 9.69 26.17
C GLU A 8 -1.94 9.48 24.82
N ALA A 9 -1.61 10.30 23.81
CA ALA A 9 -2.17 10.18 22.47
C ALA A 9 -1.81 8.83 21.83
N VAL A 10 -0.53 8.43 21.88
CA VAL A 10 -0.08 7.13 21.35
C VAL A 10 -0.80 5.96 22.04
N GLU A 11 -0.96 6.02 23.36
CA GLU A 11 -1.69 4.99 24.10
C GLU A 11 -3.16 4.92 23.65
N GLY A 12 -3.83 6.08 23.53
CA GLY A 12 -5.22 6.17 23.10
C GLY A 12 -5.45 5.64 21.69
N PHE A 13 -4.67 6.11 20.71
CA PHE A 13 -4.76 5.61 19.34
C PHE A 13 -4.39 4.12 19.24
N GLY A 14 -3.39 3.67 20.00
CA GLY A 14 -3.04 2.25 20.07
C GLY A 14 -4.17 1.36 20.61
N LYS A 15 -4.96 1.85 21.58
CA LYS A 15 -6.16 1.15 22.07
C LYS A 15 -7.22 1.03 20.98
N ILE A 16 -7.54 2.12 20.29
CA ILE A 16 -8.51 2.12 19.18
C ILE A 16 -8.05 1.16 18.07
N LEU A 17 -6.79 1.24 17.67
CA LEU A 17 -6.24 0.43 16.58
C LEU A 17 -6.33 -1.09 16.86
N ARG A 18 -6.18 -1.51 18.12
CA ARG A 18 -6.26 -2.92 18.54
C ARG A 18 -7.67 -3.41 18.86
N ASP A 19 -8.63 -2.51 19.00
CA ASP A 19 -9.99 -2.88 19.39
C ASP A 19 -10.75 -3.45 18.19
N GLU A 20 -10.94 -4.77 18.17
CA GLU A 20 -11.71 -5.47 17.13
C GLU A 20 -13.21 -5.13 17.14
N THR A 21 -13.71 -4.46 18.18
CA THR A 21 -15.10 -3.96 18.21
C THR A 21 -15.24 -2.55 17.65
N SER A 22 -14.12 -1.82 17.48
CA SER A 22 -14.09 -0.51 16.84
C SER A 22 -14.33 -0.65 15.33
N PRO A 23 -15.13 0.24 14.70
CA PRO A 23 -15.31 0.26 13.26
C PRO A 23 -13.98 0.35 12.53
N LEU A 24 -13.83 -0.37 11.41
CA LEU A 24 -12.54 -0.47 10.71
C LEU A 24 -11.99 0.90 10.34
N LYS A 25 -12.84 1.81 9.87
CA LYS A 25 -12.47 3.21 9.61
C LYS A 25 -11.83 3.94 10.78
N MET A 26 -12.30 3.70 12.01
CA MET A 26 -11.72 4.33 13.21
C MET A 26 -10.33 3.78 13.51
N ARG A 27 -10.12 2.49 13.22
CA ARG A 27 -8.82 1.83 13.35
C ARG A 27 -7.83 2.38 12.32
N PHE A 28 -8.23 2.55 11.06
CA PHE A 28 -7.41 3.23 10.04
C PHE A 28 -7.05 4.67 10.43
N ARG A 29 -8.00 5.44 10.96
CA ARG A 29 -7.72 6.80 11.47
C ARG A 29 -6.71 6.79 12.61
N ALA A 30 -6.84 5.86 13.55
CA ALA A 30 -5.87 5.70 14.63
C ALA A 30 -4.48 5.30 14.10
N LEU A 31 -4.42 4.42 13.09
CA LEU A 31 -3.17 4.05 12.41
C LEU A 31 -2.47 5.28 11.80
N PHE A 32 -3.19 6.09 11.01
CA PHE A 32 -2.61 7.29 10.42
C PHE A 32 -2.25 8.37 11.44
N ALA A 33 -2.98 8.47 12.56
CA ALA A 33 -2.59 9.34 13.66
C ALA A 33 -1.26 8.88 14.32
N LEU A 34 -1.10 7.57 14.55
CA LEU A 34 0.15 6.99 15.04
C LEU A 34 1.31 7.22 14.07
N ARG A 35 1.04 7.09 12.75
CA ARG A 35 1.99 7.42 11.69
C ARG A 35 2.48 8.86 11.80
N SER A 36 1.63 9.83 12.13
CA SER A 36 2.03 11.24 12.24
C SER A 36 2.86 11.58 13.48
N ILE A 37 2.81 10.76 14.54
CA ILE A 37 3.57 11.00 15.78
C ILE A 37 5.03 10.49 15.65
N ILE A 38 5.28 9.43 14.87
CA ILE A 38 6.62 8.90 14.53
C ILE A 38 7.52 8.65 15.76
N THR A 39 7.00 8.03 16.82
CA THR A 39 7.80 7.58 17.97
C THR A 39 8.01 6.06 17.95
N ASN A 40 8.95 5.56 18.77
CA ASN A 40 9.11 4.12 18.96
C ASN A 40 7.84 3.50 19.56
N GLU A 41 7.16 4.25 20.44
CA GLU A 41 5.90 3.86 21.06
C GLU A 41 4.78 3.77 20.01
N SER A 42 4.73 4.69 19.02
CA SER A 42 3.81 4.56 17.88
C SER A 42 4.06 3.29 17.09
N VAL A 43 5.34 2.98 16.79
CA VAL A 43 5.72 1.75 16.08
C VAL A 43 5.27 0.51 16.86
N LEU A 44 5.52 0.48 18.17
CA LEU A 44 5.11 -0.65 19.02
C LEU A 44 3.58 -0.78 19.10
N ALA A 45 2.84 0.33 19.14
CA ALA A 45 1.39 0.33 19.07
C ALA A 45 0.88 -0.26 17.75
N ILE A 46 1.47 0.12 16.61
CA ILE A 46 1.13 -0.42 15.28
C ILE A 46 1.44 -1.92 15.21
N ILE A 47 2.66 -2.34 15.63
CA ILE A 47 3.06 -3.76 15.68
C ILE A 47 2.08 -4.59 16.51
N SER A 48 1.62 -4.07 17.65
CA SER A 48 0.70 -4.80 18.52
C SER A 48 -0.69 -5.03 17.90
N ALA A 49 -1.08 -4.27 16.88
CA ALA A 49 -2.34 -4.44 16.17
C ALA A 49 -2.31 -5.49 15.07
N PHE A 50 -1.13 -6.03 14.73
CA PHE A 50 -0.97 -7.08 13.72
C PHE A 50 -1.63 -8.42 14.11
N ALA A 51 -2.10 -8.55 15.35
CA ALA A 51 -2.90 -9.69 15.81
C ALA A 51 -4.34 -9.69 15.22
N THR A 52 -4.73 -8.62 14.53
CA THR A 52 -6.03 -8.52 13.86
C THR A 52 -6.26 -9.64 12.84
N PRO A 53 -7.50 -10.14 12.67
CA PRO A 53 -7.81 -11.09 11.60
C PRO A 53 -8.07 -10.41 10.23
N SER A 54 -8.04 -9.07 10.15
CA SER A 54 -8.18 -8.34 8.88
C SER A 54 -6.87 -8.36 8.12
N VAL A 55 -6.84 -9.04 6.96
CA VAL A 55 -5.69 -9.03 6.05
C VAL A 55 -5.43 -7.61 5.56
N LEU A 56 -6.49 -6.85 5.27
CA LEU A 56 -6.37 -5.45 4.85
C LEU A 56 -5.63 -4.62 5.89
N LEU A 57 -6.05 -4.71 7.16
CA LEU A 57 -5.41 -3.95 8.21
C LEU A 57 -3.96 -4.42 8.43
N LYS A 58 -3.66 -5.73 8.39
CA LYS A 58 -2.27 -6.21 8.50
C LYS A 58 -1.36 -5.63 7.41
N HIS A 59 -1.84 -5.64 6.16
CA HIS A 59 -1.17 -5.00 5.04
C HIS A 59 -0.90 -3.53 5.35
N GLU A 60 -1.93 -2.75 5.68
CA GLU A 60 -1.78 -1.32 5.95
C GLU A 60 -0.83 -1.01 7.12
N LEU A 61 -0.84 -1.85 8.16
CA LEU A 61 0.11 -1.74 9.27
C LEU A 61 1.55 -1.89 8.78
N ALA A 62 1.84 -2.86 7.91
CA ALA A 62 3.17 -3.08 7.35
C ALA A 62 3.59 -1.92 6.44
N TYR A 63 2.69 -1.45 5.57
CA TYR A 63 2.91 -0.29 4.70
C TYR A 63 3.30 0.93 5.53
N VAL A 64 2.48 1.28 6.53
CA VAL A 64 2.72 2.43 7.40
C VAL A 64 4.04 2.29 8.16
N LEU A 65 4.40 1.11 8.65
CA LEU A 65 5.70 0.88 9.31
C LEU A 65 6.87 1.14 8.35
N GLY A 66 6.75 0.75 7.08
CA GLY A 66 7.70 1.10 6.03
C GLY A 66 7.79 2.60 5.82
N GLN A 67 6.65 3.27 5.59
CA GLN A 67 6.62 4.71 5.34
C GLN A 67 7.09 5.56 6.54
N MET A 68 6.96 5.06 7.77
CA MET A 68 7.47 5.75 8.97
C MET A 68 9.01 5.77 9.07
N GLN A 69 9.71 4.88 8.37
CA GLN A 69 11.18 4.77 8.39
C GLN A 69 11.81 4.66 9.80
N ASN A 70 11.06 4.18 10.79
CA ASN A 70 11.57 3.95 12.13
C ASN A 70 12.07 2.50 12.27
N ARG A 71 13.39 2.36 12.44
CA ARG A 71 14.10 1.06 12.46
C ARG A 71 13.65 0.10 13.56
N THR A 72 12.90 0.56 14.56
CA THR A 72 12.23 -0.30 15.55
C THR A 72 11.29 -1.32 14.90
N ALA A 73 10.77 -1.03 13.70
CA ALA A 73 9.87 -1.92 12.96
C ALA A 73 10.58 -3.11 12.30
N LEU A 74 11.86 -2.98 11.94
CA LEU A 74 12.57 -3.93 11.08
C LEU A 74 12.57 -5.39 11.60
N PRO A 75 12.85 -5.68 12.89
CA PRO A 75 12.79 -7.06 13.40
C PRO A 75 11.40 -7.68 13.28
N PHE A 76 10.35 -6.86 13.39
CA PHE A 76 8.97 -7.33 13.25
C PHE A 76 8.62 -7.57 11.78
N LEU A 77 8.95 -6.65 10.88
CA LEU A 77 8.72 -6.83 9.44
C LEU A 77 9.46 -8.07 8.91
N GLU A 78 10.70 -8.30 9.35
CA GLU A 78 11.44 -9.53 9.02
C GLU A 78 10.70 -10.78 9.51
N LYS A 79 10.15 -10.74 10.72
CA LYS A 79 9.34 -11.85 11.26
C LYS A 79 8.12 -12.12 10.36
N VAL A 80 7.39 -11.09 9.95
CA VAL A 80 6.20 -11.22 9.07
C VAL A 80 6.60 -11.83 7.72
N LEU A 81 7.62 -11.31 7.04
CA LEU A 81 8.09 -11.87 5.76
C LEU A 81 8.42 -13.38 5.85
N ARG A 82 9.06 -13.78 6.96
CA ARG A 82 9.48 -15.16 7.19
C ARG A 82 8.34 -16.11 7.57
N ASP A 83 7.24 -15.59 8.09
CA ASP A 83 6.14 -16.39 8.60
C ASP A 83 5.26 -16.91 7.46
N GLY A 84 5.48 -18.17 7.06
CA GLY A 84 4.69 -18.80 6.00
C GLY A 84 3.23 -19.08 6.37
N SER A 85 2.80 -18.79 7.61
CA SER A 85 1.39 -18.86 8.02
C SER A 85 0.65 -17.53 7.90
N GLU A 86 1.39 -16.42 7.70
CA GLU A 86 0.80 -15.12 7.42
C GLU A 86 0.32 -15.03 5.96
N ASP A 87 -0.70 -14.21 5.75
CA ASP A 87 -1.29 -13.97 4.43
C ASP A 87 -0.25 -13.37 3.49
N GLU A 88 -0.28 -13.75 2.21
CA GLU A 88 0.71 -13.26 1.25
C GLU A 88 0.63 -11.75 1.03
N ILE A 89 -0.55 -11.14 1.22
CA ILE A 89 -0.76 -9.70 1.14
C ILE A 89 0.04 -8.98 2.24
N ALA A 90 -0.09 -9.45 3.49
CA ALA A 90 0.70 -8.89 4.60
C ALA A 90 2.21 -9.16 4.44
N ARG A 91 2.59 -10.30 3.84
CA ARG A 91 4.00 -10.68 3.66
C ARG A 91 4.69 -9.90 2.56
N HIS A 92 4.05 -9.62 1.43
CA HIS A 92 4.66 -8.76 0.40
C HIS A 92 4.88 -7.37 0.97
N GLU A 93 3.89 -6.84 1.68
CA GLU A 93 3.96 -5.49 2.23
C GLU A 93 5.07 -5.36 3.26
N ALA A 94 5.29 -6.40 4.08
CA ALA A 94 6.46 -6.47 4.95
C ALA A 94 7.78 -6.50 4.18
N ALA A 95 7.87 -7.21 3.05
CA ALA A 95 9.06 -7.26 2.21
C ALA A 95 9.35 -5.91 1.55
N GLU A 96 8.33 -5.24 1.04
CA GLU A 96 8.42 -3.89 0.49
C GLU A 96 8.86 -2.89 1.55
N ALA A 97 8.18 -2.88 2.70
CA ALA A 97 8.52 -2.04 3.84
C ALA A 97 10.00 -2.20 4.24
N ILE A 98 10.52 -3.43 4.33
CA ILE A 98 11.95 -3.69 4.59
C ILE A 98 12.84 -3.03 3.52
N ALA A 99 12.49 -3.17 2.24
CA ALA A 99 13.29 -2.65 1.14
C ALA A 99 13.38 -1.11 1.15
N THR A 100 12.31 -0.41 1.54
CA THR A 100 12.29 1.06 1.60
C THR A 100 13.35 1.64 2.54
N PHE A 101 13.76 0.91 3.60
CA PHE A 101 14.84 1.35 4.51
C PHE A 101 16.24 1.40 3.85
N GLY A 102 16.43 0.79 2.67
CA GLY A 102 17.71 0.78 1.97
C GLY A 102 18.85 0.05 2.70
N ASP A 103 18.53 -0.76 3.71
CA ASP A 103 19.51 -1.38 4.58
C ASP A 103 20.14 -2.63 3.95
N GLN A 104 21.42 -2.52 3.59
CA GLN A 104 22.21 -3.59 2.97
C GLN A 104 22.25 -4.90 3.78
N SER A 105 22.01 -4.87 5.09
CA SER A 105 21.95 -6.08 5.90
C SER A 105 20.75 -6.99 5.55
N TYR A 106 19.69 -6.43 4.96
CA TYR A 106 18.50 -7.15 4.51
C TYR A 106 18.60 -7.66 3.06
N LEU A 107 19.63 -7.28 2.30
CA LEU A 107 19.78 -7.70 0.90
C LEU A 107 19.75 -9.23 0.73
N ARG A 108 20.50 -9.96 1.59
CA ARG A 108 20.50 -11.43 1.56
C ARG A 108 19.17 -12.04 1.94
N LEU A 109 18.38 -11.37 2.80
CA LEU A 109 17.04 -11.83 3.15
C LEU A 109 16.12 -11.74 1.92
N LEU A 110 16.07 -10.58 1.27
CA LEU A 110 15.23 -10.38 0.10
C LEU A 110 15.66 -11.30 -1.05
N GLN A 111 16.95 -11.43 -1.34
CA GLN A 111 17.46 -12.39 -2.33
C GLN A 111 17.11 -13.86 -2.02
N LYS A 112 16.99 -14.23 -0.74
CA LYS A 112 16.56 -15.57 -0.35
C LYS A 112 15.07 -15.77 -0.68
N TYR A 113 14.23 -14.78 -0.40
CA TYR A 113 12.80 -14.86 -0.60
C TYR A 113 12.35 -14.48 -2.02
N SER A 114 13.24 -14.01 -2.90
CA SER A 114 12.94 -13.80 -4.33
C SER A 114 12.75 -15.10 -5.13
N SER A 115 12.90 -16.27 -4.49
CA SER A 115 12.52 -17.57 -5.06
C SER A 115 11.10 -17.94 -4.65
N VAL A 116 10.24 -18.25 -5.62
CA VAL A 116 8.86 -18.74 -5.38
C VAL A 116 8.87 -20.01 -4.53
N GLU A 117 9.86 -20.88 -4.68
CA GLU A 117 10.00 -22.09 -3.85
C GLU A 117 10.27 -21.76 -2.38
N VAL A 118 10.96 -20.65 -2.09
CA VAL A 118 11.24 -20.24 -0.71
C VAL A 118 10.08 -19.40 -0.15
N ALA A 119 9.56 -18.46 -0.94
CA ALA A 119 8.48 -17.58 -0.53
C ALA A 119 7.13 -18.28 -0.42
N GLN A 120 6.93 -19.38 -1.16
CA GLN A 120 5.64 -20.07 -1.30
C GLN A 120 4.50 -19.15 -1.80
N SER A 121 4.86 -18.00 -2.40
CA SER A 121 3.97 -17.01 -2.98
C SER A 121 4.75 -16.29 -4.09
N ARG A 122 4.10 -16.10 -5.24
CA ARG A 122 4.68 -15.37 -6.36
C ARG A 122 4.79 -13.88 -6.05
N ALA A 123 3.76 -13.28 -5.45
CA ALA A 123 3.76 -11.87 -5.10
C ALA A 123 4.90 -11.55 -4.12
N VAL A 124 5.05 -12.34 -3.04
CA VAL A 124 6.15 -12.16 -2.09
C VAL A 124 7.53 -12.29 -2.77
N ALA A 125 7.68 -13.25 -3.68
CA ALA A 125 8.94 -13.44 -4.41
C ALA A 125 9.27 -12.25 -5.33
N GLU A 126 8.29 -11.78 -6.10
CA GLU A 126 8.41 -10.62 -6.97
C GLU A 126 8.73 -9.34 -6.16
N THR A 127 8.08 -9.12 -5.02
CA THR A 127 8.37 -7.99 -4.13
C THR A 127 9.79 -8.07 -3.56
N CYS A 128 10.24 -9.26 -3.18
CA CYS A 128 11.61 -9.46 -2.71
C CYS A 128 12.66 -9.23 -3.82
N GLU A 129 12.36 -9.59 -5.07
CA GLU A 129 13.21 -9.29 -6.23
C GLU A 129 13.35 -7.78 -6.43
N ILE A 130 12.22 -7.08 -6.52
CA ILE A 130 12.18 -5.61 -6.66
C ILE A 130 12.94 -4.96 -5.48
N GLY A 131 12.65 -5.39 -4.26
CA GLY A 131 13.24 -4.82 -3.06
C GLY A 131 14.76 -5.05 -2.95
N ALA A 132 15.26 -6.21 -3.37
CA ALA A 132 16.70 -6.47 -3.45
C ALA A 132 17.39 -5.56 -4.47
N GLN A 133 16.73 -5.30 -5.61
CA GLN A 133 17.24 -4.38 -6.63
C GLN A 133 17.16 -2.92 -6.16
N LEU A 134 16.12 -2.53 -5.42
CA LEU A 134 16.01 -1.21 -4.80
C LEU A 134 17.16 -0.94 -3.82
N ILE A 135 17.43 -1.89 -2.91
CA ILE A 135 18.56 -1.78 -1.96
C ILE A 135 19.89 -1.68 -2.73
N SER A 136 20.07 -2.46 -3.79
CA SER A 136 21.27 -2.41 -4.62
C SER A 136 21.44 -1.05 -5.33
N ASN A 137 20.33 -0.38 -5.65
CA ASN A 137 20.27 0.92 -6.29
C ASN A 137 20.31 2.11 -5.30
N GLY A 138 20.58 1.86 -4.02
CA GLY A 138 20.76 2.91 -3.01
C GLY A 138 19.52 3.21 -2.16
N GLY A 139 18.47 2.39 -2.25
CA GLY A 139 17.24 2.51 -1.46
C GLY A 139 16.17 3.40 -2.10
N SER A 140 15.03 3.48 -1.41
CA SER A 140 13.90 4.31 -1.87
C SER A 140 14.20 5.80 -1.70
N LYS A 141 13.50 6.61 -2.47
CA LYS A 141 13.49 8.08 -2.38
C LYS A 141 12.05 8.53 -2.31
N GLU A 142 11.82 9.58 -1.53
CA GLU A 142 10.48 10.18 -1.44
C GLU A 142 10.05 10.67 -2.82
N SER A 143 8.88 10.19 -3.26
CA SER A 143 8.27 10.55 -4.53
C SER A 143 7.62 11.93 -4.44
N ARG A 144 7.20 12.47 -5.59
CA ARG A 144 6.37 13.69 -5.63
C ARG A 144 4.99 13.53 -4.97
N TYR A 145 4.60 12.30 -4.63
CA TYR A 145 3.37 11.94 -3.94
C TYR A 145 3.59 11.72 -2.43
N GLY A 146 4.82 11.91 -1.92
CA GLY A 146 5.16 11.74 -0.51
C GLY A 146 5.25 10.29 -0.05
N SER A 147 5.35 9.35 -0.99
CA SER A 147 5.56 7.91 -0.75
C SER A 147 7.02 7.52 -0.93
N LEU A 148 7.47 6.51 -0.18
CA LEU A 148 8.67 5.75 -0.49
C LEU A 148 8.27 4.57 -1.37
N ASP A 149 8.59 4.68 -2.66
CA ASP A 149 8.18 3.71 -3.68
C ASP A 149 9.10 2.47 -3.70
N PRO A 150 8.60 1.30 -4.14
CA PRO A 150 9.39 0.06 -4.29
C PRO A 150 10.41 0.11 -5.44
N ALA A 151 10.31 1.08 -6.35
CA ALA A 151 11.32 1.34 -7.37
C ALA A 151 11.52 2.85 -7.56
N LEU A 152 12.69 3.23 -8.05
CA LEU A 152 12.95 4.62 -8.42
C LEU A 152 12.15 5.00 -9.67
N SER A 153 11.61 6.22 -9.72
CA SER A 153 11.00 6.75 -10.95
C SER A 153 12.03 6.94 -12.06
N ALA A 154 11.62 6.71 -13.30
CA ALA A 154 12.46 6.90 -14.47
C ALA A 154 12.91 8.36 -14.61
N GLU A 155 14.23 8.57 -14.82
CA GLU A 155 14.81 9.90 -15.00
C GLU A 155 14.28 10.62 -16.27
N HIS A 156 14.00 9.86 -17.32
CA HIS A 156 13.52 10.37 -18.60
C HIS A 156 12.03 10.09 -18.76
N GLN A 157 11.21 11.12 -18.60
CA GLN A 157 9.76 11.03 -18.63
C GLN A 157 9.18 11.29 -20.03
N ASP A 158 9.62 10.51 -21.02
CA ASP A 158 8.99 10.50 -22.35
C ASP A 158 7.94 9.39 -22.43
N LEU A 159 6.69 9.75 -22.73
CA LEU A 159 5.56 8.82 -22.73
C LEU A 159 5.78 7.59 -23.63
N GLY A 160 6.33 7.78 -24.82
CA GLY A 160 6.55 6.70 -25.79
C GLY A 160 7.65 5.74 -25.33
N HIS A 161 8.73 6.29 -24.81
CA HIS A 161 9.83 5.51 -24.22
C HIS A 161 9.37 4.73 -22.99
N LEU A 162 8.68 5.39 -22.06
CA LEU A 162 8.15 4.76 -20.85
C LEU A 162 7.17 3.63 -21.18
N ARG A 163 6.24 3.86 -22.13
CA ARG A 163 5.32 2.82 -22.61
C ARG A 163 6.06 1.59 -23.13
N THR A 164 7.16 1.80 -23.85
CA THR A 164 7.96 0.70 -24.42
C THR A 164 8.54 -0.17 -23.31
N ILE A 165 9.16 0.44 -22.29
CA ILE A 165 9.74 -0.29 -21.15
C ILE A 165 8.64 -0.97 -20.32
N TYR A 166 7.60 -0.22 -19.97
CA TYR A 166 6.51 -0.65 -19.10
C TYR A 166 5.80 -1.93 -19.60
N LEU A 167 5.57 -2.03 -20.92
CA LEU A 167 4.85 -3.13 -21.56
C LEU A 167 5.76 -4.26 -22.05
N ASP A 168 7.08 -4.13 -21.94
CA ASP A 168 8.01 -5.18 -22.38
C ASP A 168 8.17 -6.25 -21.30
N GLU A 169 7.44 -7.36 -21.45
CA GLU A 169 7.50 -8.51 -20.54
C GLU A 169 8.84 -9.27 -20.58
N ALA A 170 9.77 -8.91 -21.47
CA ALA A 170 11.13 -9.44 -21.45
C ALA A 170 12.06 -8.68 -20.48
N LEU A 171 11.67 -7.49 -20.03
CA LEU A 171 12.42 -6.71 -19.05
C LEU A 171 12.12 -7.17 -17.61
N SER A 172 13.04 -6.84 -16.70
CA SER A 172 12.86 -7.14 -15.28
C SER A 172 11.67 -6.38 -14.70
N LEU A 173 11.08 -6.93 -13.64
CA LEU A 173 9.95 -6.29 -12.99
C LEU A 173 10.32 -4.90 -12.44
N TYR A 174 11.54 -4.75 -11.91
CA TYR A 174 12.05 -3.46 -11.44
C TYR A 174 12.16 -2.40 -12.54
N GLU A 175 12.62 -2.76 -13.75
CA GLU A 175 12.67 -1.83 -14.89
C GLU A 175 11.26 -1.39 -15.30
N ARG A 176 10.30 -2.32 -15.28
CA ARG A 176 8.90 -2.02 -15.60
C ARG A 176 8.25 -1.15 -14.53
N TYR A 177 8.55 -1.37 -13.25
CA TYR A 177 8.15 -0.51 -12.12
C TYR A 177 8.75 0.88 -12.24
N THR A 178 10.02 0.98 -12.62
CA THR A 178 10.70 2.27 -12.86
C THR A 178 9.95 3.08 -13.93
N ALA A 179 9.54 2.42 -15.02
CA ALA A 179 8.71 3.05 -16.04
C ALA A 179 7.28 3.35 -15.56
N MET A 180 6.68 2.48 -14.74
CA MET A 180 5.35 2.69 -14.12
C MET A 180 5.34 3.97 -13.28
N PHE A 181 6.33 4.19 -12.41
CA PHE A 181 6.44 5.41 -11.63
C PHE A 181 6.76 6.64 -12.50
N GLY A 182 7.53 6.47 -13.59
CA GLY A 182 7.71 7.52 -14.59
C GLY A 182 6.39 7.93 -15.25
N LEU A 183 5.52 6.97 -15.58
CA LEU A 183 4.19 7.22 -16.13
C LEU A 183 3.26 7.88 -15.09
N ARG A 184 3.27 7.40 -13.85
CA ARG A 184 2.55 8.01 -12.73
C ARG A 184 2.90 9.49 -12.63
N ASP A 185 4.20 9.78 -12.63
CA ASP A 185 4.73 11.13 -12.44
C ASP A 185 4.40 12.08 -13.59
N LEU A 186 4.09 11.59 -14.80
CA LEU A 186 3.53 12.41 -15.87
C LEU A 186 2.14 12.97 -15.51
N GLY A 187 1.32 12.19 -14.81
CA GLY A 187 0.02 12.64 -14.30
C GLY A 187 -1.04 12.94 -15.37
N THR A 188 -0.84 12.53 -16.62
CA THR A 188 -1.75 12.86 -17.74
C THR A 188 -2.73 11.73 -18.04
N ALA A 189 -3.83 12.05 -18.75
CA ALA A 189 -4.80 11.05 -19.21
C ALA A 189 -4.17 10.02 -20.17
N GLU A 190 -3.20 10.43 -20.99
CA GLU A 190 -2.44 9.54 -21.85
C GLU A 190 -1.60 8.55 -21.03
N ALA A 191 -0.96 9.02 -19.95
CA ALA A 191 -0.22 8.14 -19.04
C ALA A 191 -1.16 7.15 -18.34
N VAL A 192 -2.36 7.57 -17.93
CA VAL A 192 -3.41 6.69 -17.40
C VAL A 192 -3.76 5.58 -18.41
N ASN A 193 -3.97 5.94 -19.67
CA ASN A 193 -4.30 4.96 -20.71
C ASN A 193 -3.17 3.93 -20.88
N VAL A 194 -1.91 4.37 -20.88
CA VAL A 194 -0.75 3.47 -20.96
C VAL A 194 -0.68 2.55 -19.75
N LEU A 195 -0.78 3.09 -18.54
CA LEU A 195 -0.77 2.31 -17.30
C LEU A 195 -1.89 1.25 -17.30
N ALA A 196 -3.09 1.61 -17.78
CA ALA A 196 -4.22 0.69 -17.87
C ALA A 196 -3.99 -0.50 -18.81
N GLU A 197 -3.10 -0.38 -19.81
CA GLU A 197 -2.72 -1.51 -20.67
C GLU A 197 -2.02 -2.64 -19.87
N GLY A 198 -1.34 -2.30 -18.77
CA GLY A 198 -0.62 -3.26 -17.94
C GLY A 198 -1.51 -4.31 -17.27
N PHE A 199 -2.81 -4.02 -17.05
CA PHE A 199 -3.79 -5.00 -16.55
C PHE A 199 -4.07 -6.15 -17.53
N TYR A 200 -3.64 -6.04 -18.78
CA TYR A 200 -3.99 -6.97 -19.85
C TYR A 200 -2.75 -7.64 -20.47
N GLY A 201 -1.63 -7.66 -19.74
CA GLY A 201 -0.44 -8.43 -20.11
C GLY A 201 -0.71 -9.93 -20.27
N LYS A 202 0.11 -10.61 -21.05
CA LYS A 202 0.04 -12.06 -21.24
C LYS A 202 0.52 -12.80 -20.00
N ASN A 203 1.61 -12.32 -19.41
CA ASN A 203 2.20 -12.88 -18.19
C ASN A 203 1.75 -12.07 -16.98
N ARG A 204 0.46 -12.20 -16.63
CA ARG A 204 -0.15 -11.49 -15.49
C ARG A 204 0.64 -11.76 -14.20
N SER A 205 0.89 -10.71 -13.44
CA SER A 205 1.43 -10.72 -12.08
C SER A 205 0.43 -9.95 -11.22
N ASP A 206 -0.09 -10.59 -10.18
CA ASP A 206 -1.03 -9.93 -9.28
C ASP A 206 -0.36 -8.77 -8.55
N LEU A 207 0.93 -8.88 -8.22
CA LEU A 207 1.72 -7.79 -7.64
C LEU A 207 1.81 -6.58 -8.58
N PHE A 208 2.17 -6.81 -9.84
CA PHE A 208 2.27 -5.74 -10.84
C PHE A 208 0.92 -5.06 -11.08
N GLU A 209 -0.15 -5.83 -11.17
CA GLU A 209 -1.51 -5.29 -11.36
C GLU A 209 -2.02 -4.52 -10.14
N HIS A 210 -1.71 -4.99 -8.93
CA HIS A 210 -1.94 -4.25 -7.70
C HIS A 210 -1.22 -2.89 -7.75
N GLU A 211 0.04 -2.85 -8.17
CA GLU A 211 0.80 -1.60 -8.22
C GLU A 211 0.21 -0.59 -9.20
N ILE A 212 -0.34 -1.07 -10.33
CA ILE A 212 -1.07 -0.20 -11.28
C ILE A 212 -2.26 0.47 -10.58
N ALA A 213 -3.00 -0.28 -9.78
CA ALA A 213 -4.12 0.26 -9.03
C ALA A 213 -3.64 1.26 -7.96
N PHE A 214 -2.56 0.95 -7.24
CA PHE A 214 -1.95 1.84 -6.25
C PHE A 214 -1.55 3.18 -6.89
N VAL A 215 -0.80 3.17 -8.01
CA VAL A 215 -0.40 4.41 -8.69
C VAL A 215 -1.60 5.16 -9.27
N PHE A 216 -2.68 4.50 -9.66
CA PHE A 216 -3.93 5.16 -10.03
C PHE A 216 -4.59 5.88 -8.86
N GLY A 217 -4.56 5.29 -7.67
CA GLY A 217 -4.98 5.95 -6.43
C GLY A 217 -4.16 7.21 -6.17
N GLN A 218 -2.83 7.09 -6.23
CA GLN A 218 -1.91 8.22 -6.04
C GLN A 218 -2.13 9.35 -7.07
N MET A 219 -2.32 9.00 -8.35
CA MET A 219 -2.62 9.99 -9.40
C MET A 219 -3.97 10.67 -9.17
N SER A 220 -4.94 9.97 -8.57
CA SER A 220 -6.32 10.44 -8.37
C SER A 220 -6.95 11.04 -9.64
N HIS A 221 -6.53 10.54 -10.81
CA HIS A 221 -6.93 11.10 -12.11
C HIS A 221 -8.27 10.49 -12.56
N PRO A 222 -9.34 11.26 -12.85
CA PRO A 222 -10.67 10.74 -13.15
C PRO A 222 -10.75 9.64 -14.22
N ALA A 223 -9.86 9.70 -15.23
CA ALA A 223 -9.79 8.69 -16.30
C ALA A 223 -9.45 7.27 -15.81
N SER A 224 -8.85 7.09 -14.63
CA SER A 224 -8.52 5.75 -14.11
C SER A 224 -9.74 5.02 -13.53
N ALA A 225 -10.80 5.74 -13.13
CA ALA A 225 -11.97 5.17 -12.45
C ALA A 225 -12.63 4.04 -13.24
N ILE A 226 -12.80 4.20 -14.56
CA ILE A 226 -13.40 3.18 -15.43
C ILE A 226 -12.57 1.89 -15.46
N HIS A 227 -11.24 2.01 -15.42
CA HIS A 227 -10.33 0.87 -15.45
C HIS A 227 -10.36 0.13 -14.11
N LEU A 228 -10.25 0.86 -13.00
CA LEU A 228 -10.31 0.29 -11.65
C LEU A 228 -11.65 -0.39 -11.38
N ALA A 229 -12.77 0.24 -11.74
CA ALA A 229 -14.10 -0.36 -11.58
C ALA A 229 -14.25 -1.67 -12.35
N LYS A 230 -13.68 -1.74 -13.57
CA LYS A 230 -13.67 -2.96 -14.38
C LYS A 230 -12.84 -4.08 -13.74
N ILE A 231 -11.68 -3.76 -13.18
CA ILE A 231 -10.80 -4.75 -12.52
C ILE A 231 -11.37 -5.21 -11.18
N LEU A 232 -11.94 -4.30 -10.38
CA LEU A 232 -12.67 -4.63 -9.14
C LEU A 232 -13.81 -5.63 -9.39
N ALA A 233 -14.53 -5.47 -10.51
CA ALA A 233 -15.64 -6.33 -10.90
C ALA A 233 -15.23 -7.67 -11.53
N ASP A 234 -13.97 -7.85 -11.91
CA ASP A 234 -13.49 -9.08 -12.52
C ASP A 234 -13.12 -10.10 -11.44
N GLU A 235 -14.03 -11.05 -11.18
CA GLU A 235 -13.83 -12.11 -10.18
C GLU A 235 -12.70 -13.10 -10.52
N THR A 236 -12.12 -13.01 -11.72
CA THR A 236 -10.92 -13.78 -12.10
C THR A 236 -9.62 -13.10 -11.65
N ARG A 237 -9.70 -11.87 -11.14
CA ARG A 237 -8.57 -11.14 -10.56
C ARG A 237 -8.35 -11.55 -9.11
N HIS A 238 -7.08 -11.62 -8.73
CA HIS A 238 -6.69 -11.90 -7.35
C HIS A 238 -7.22 -10.82 -6.41
N GLU A 239 -7.48 -11.19 -5.16
CA GLU A 239 -8.04 -10.25 -4.19
C GLU A 239 -7.08 -9.10 -3.85
N MET A 240 -5.76 -9.32 -3.95
CA MET A 240 -4.71 -8.29 -3.91
C MET A 240 -5.00 -7.14 -4.88
N VAL A 241 -5.20 -7.47 -6.15
CA VAL A 241 -5.47 -6.47 -7.20
C VAL A 241 -6.81 -5.77 -6.96
N ARG A 242 -7.82 -6.53 -6.57
CA ARG A 242 -9.19 -6.03 -6.42
C ARG A 242 -9.33 -5.12 -5.20
N HIS A 243 -8.63 -5.39 -4.09
CA HIS A 243 -8.69 -4.52 -2.91
C HIS A 243 -8.03 -3.19 -3.22
N GLU A 244 -6.88 -3.22 -3.90
CA GLU A 244 -6.15 -2.01 -4.29
C GLU A 244 -6.97 -1.15 -5.25
N CYS A 245 -7.74 -1.81 -6.15
CA CYS A 245 -8.70 -1.09 -6.98
C CYS A 245 -9.78 -0.38 -6.16
N ALA A 246 -10.32 -1.02 -5.11
CA ALA A 246 -11.31 -0.38 -4.25
C ALA A 246 -10.73 0.82 -3.49
N GLU A 247 -9.52 0.72 -2.96
CA GLU A 247 -8.88 1.86 -2.27
C GLU A 247 -8.58 3.03 -3.22
N ALA A 248 -8.05 2.72 -4.40
CA ALA A 248 -7.76 3.71 -5.44
C ALA A 248 -9.04 4.45 -5.90
N LEU A 249 -10.17 3.73 -6.05
CA LEU A 249 -11.47 4.34 -6.36
C LEU A 249 -11.92 5.31 -5.27
N GLY A 250 -11.69 4.99 -3.99
CA GLY A 250 -11.96 5.87 -2.86
C GLY A 250 -11.19 7.19 -2.93
N SER A 251 -9.91 7.12 -3.35
CA SER A 251 -9.05 8.29 -3.52
C SER A 251 -9.45 9.18 -4.70
N ILE A 252 -9.95 8.61 -5.80
CA ILE A 252 -10.37 9.35 -7.00
C ILE A 252 -11.67 10.14 -6.78
N GLY A 253 -12.64 9.56 -6.08
CA GLY A 253 -13.85 10.26 -5.63
C GLY A 253 -14.79 10.79 -6.74
N THR A 254 -14.74 10.25 -7.96
CA THR A 254 -15.73 10.55 -9.02
C THR A 254 -17.05 9.82 -8.76
N LYS A 255 -18.11 10.21 -9.48
CA LYS A 255 -19.41 9.52 -9.37
C LYS A 255 -19.30 8.06 -9.83
N GLU A 256 -18.56 7.83 -10.92
CA GLU A 256 -18.29 6.49 -11.44
C GLU A 256 -17.54 5.65 -10.41
N ALA A 257 -16.57 6.24 -9.70
CA ALA A 257 -15.83 5.53 -8.67
C ALA A 257 -16.69 5.17 -7.46
N GLU A 258 -17.53 6.11 -7.01
CA GLU A 258 -18.49 5.89 -5.94
C GLU A 258 -19.51 4.80 -6.31
N ASP A 259 -20.06 4.84 -7.53
CA ASP A 259 -21.01 3.83 -7.99
C ASP A 259 -20.38 2.43 -8.03
N ALA A 260 -19.11 2.33 -8.43
CA ALA A 260 -18.35 1.09 -8.36
C ALA A 260 -18.22 0.61 -6.90
N LEU A 261 -17.78 1.45 -5.96
CA LEU A 261 -17.65 1.07 -4.55
C LEU A 261 -18.98 0.63 -3.94
N VAL A 262 -20.06 1.39 -4.15
CA VAL A 262 -21.40 1.06 -3.65
C VAL A 262 -21.88 -0.30 -4.16
N ALA A 263 -21.52 -0.68 -5.39
CA ALA A 263 -21.87 -1.98 -5.95
C ALA A 263 -21.20 -3.17 -5.23
N PHE A 264 -20.08 -2.95 -4.53
CA PHE A 264 -19.31 -3.99 -3.83
C PHE A 264 -19.41 -3.93 -2.30
N LYS A 265 -20.21 -3.01 -1.72
CA LYS A 265 -20.30 -2.82 -0.25
C LYS A 265 -20.72 -4.06 0.54
N ASP A 266 -21.45 -4.98 -0.08
CA ASP A 266 -21.99 -6.20 0.54
C ASP A 266 -21.30 -7.47 0.00
N VAL A 267 -20.13 -7.35 -0.64
CA VAL A 267 -19.42 -8.50 -1.22
C VAL A 267 -18.96 -9.47 -0.13
N ASN A 268 -19.06 -10.78 -0.41
CA ASN A 268 -18.70 -11.81 0.56
C ASN A 268 -17.20 -11.83 0.87
N ASN A 269 -16.36 -11.55 -0.14
CA ASN A 269 -14.91 -11.46 0.05
C ASN A 269 -14.61 -10.35 1.07
N ARG A 270 -13.94 -10.72 2.17
CA ARG A 270 -13.72 -9.83 3.31
C ARG A 270 -12.79 -8.67 2.97
N ILE A 271 -11.64 -8.92 2.34
CA ILE A 271 -10.67 -7.86 2.05
C ILE A 271 -11.26 -6.82 1.10
N ILE A 272 -12.01 -7.26 0.08
CA ILE A 272 -12.68 -6.33 -0.85
C ILE A 272 -13.74 -5.51 -0.14
N ARG A 273 -14.56 -6.13 0.71
CA ARG A 273 -15.59 -5.43 1.47
C ARG A 273 -14.99 -4.38 2.42
N GLU A 274 -13.91 -4.75 3.11
CA GLU A 274 -13.18 -3.86 4.01
C GLU A 274 -12.57 -2.67 3.25
N SER A 275 -11.95 -2.89 2.08
CA SER A 275 -11.42 -1.81 1.25
C SER A 275 -12.50 -0.89 0.70
N VAL A 276 -13.68 -1.43 0.36
CA VAL A 276 -14.83 -0.63 -0.04
C VAL A 276 -15.34 0.24 1.13
N GLU A 277 -15.39 -0.31 2.34
CA GLU A 277 -15.76 0.46 3.55
C GLU A 277 -14.80 1.64 3.76
N VAL A 278 -13.49 1.38 3.67
CA VAL A 278 -12.45 2.41 3.82
C VAL A 278 -12.55 3.44 2.67
N GLY A 279 -12.67 2.99 1.42
CA GLY A 279 -12.77 3.85 0.25
C GLY A 279 -13.98 4.79 0.29
N LEU A 280 -15.12 4.33 0.81
CA LEU A 280 -16.31 5.17 1.01
C LEU A 280 -16.12 6.19 2.16
N ASP A 281 -15.34 5.87 3.20
CA ASP A 281 -15.06 6.78 4.32
C ASP A 281 -14.09 7.92 3.94
N ILE A 282 -13.13 7.68 3.02
CA ILE A 282 -12.19 8.71 2.54
C ILE A 282 -12.93 9.96 2.04
N LYS A 283 -14.09 9.79 1.39
CA LYS A 283 -14.95 10.90 0.95
C LYS A 283 -15.60 11.66 2.12
N GLU A 284 -16.00 10.95 3.17
CA GLU A 284 -16.58 11.56 4.37
C GLU A 284 -15.54 12.33 5.19
N TYR A 285 -14.24 12.04 4.96
CA TYR A 285 -13.16 12.53 5.79
C TYR A 285 -12.04 13.22 4.99
N LYS A 286 -12.16 14.54 4.83
CA LYS A 286 -10.98 15.36 4.50
C LYS A 286 -10.17 15.55 5.78
N PHE A 287 -9.00 14.92 5.86
CA PHE A 287 -8.04 15.16 6.94
C PHE A 287 -7.80 16.67 7.09
N SER A 288 -8.38 17.25 8.14
CA SER A 288 -8.05 18.58 8.64
C SER A 288 -7.43 18.40 10.03
N ASP A 289 -6.55 19.33 10.45
CA ASP A 289 -5.92 19.31 11.78
C ASP A 289 -6.95 19.16 12.92
N ALA A 290 -8.16 19.70 12.74
CA ALA A 290 -9.28 19.57 13.67
C ALA A 290 -9.69 18.11 13.97
N SER A 291 -9.34 17.18 13.09
CA SER A 291 -9.73 15.78 13.21
C SER A 291 -8.81 14.97 14.15
N LEU A 292 -7.54 15.40 14.29
CA LEU A 292 -6.63 14.92 15.33
C LEU A 292 -7.02 15.50 16.70
N GLU A 293 -7.41 16.78 16.75
CA GLU A 293 -7.91 17.42 17.97
C GLU A 293 -9.21 16.74 18.46
N TYR A 294 -10.15 16.44 17.56
CA TYR A 294 -11.40 15.77 17.89
C TYR A 294 -11.21 14.36 18.49
N ILE A 295 -10.25 13.57 17.98
CA ILE A 295 -10.00 12.23 18.54
C ILE A 295 -9.31 12.33 19.91
N VAL A 296 -8.39 13.28 20.09
CA VAL A 296 -7.72 13.53 21.39
C VAL A 296 -8.71 14.07 22.43
N GLU A 297 -9.68 14.90 22.02
CA GLU A 297 -10.72 15.42 22.92
C GLU A 297 -11.74 14.35 23.33
N ASN A 298 -12.14 13.44 22.44
CA ASN A 298 -13.07 12.35 22.75
C ASN A 298 -12.44 11.14 23.46
N LEU A 299 -11.11 11.11 23.62
CA LEU A 299 -10.43 10.14 24.51
C LEU A 299 -10.57 10.49 26.01
N LYS A 300 -11.25 11.59 26.34
CA LYS A 300 -11.42 12.08 27.73
C LYS A 300 -12.77 11.72 28.37
N ASP A 301 -13.66 11.08 27.63
CA ASP A 301 -14.93 10.54 28.13
C ASP A 301 -14.90 9.00 28.16
#